data_AF-A0A1V3XBH3-F1
#
_entry.id   AF-A0A1V3XBH3-F1
#
_cell.length_a   1.000
_cell.length_b   1.000
_cell.length_c   1.000
_cell.angle_alpha   90.00
_cell.angle_beta   90.00
_cell.angle_gamma   90.00
#
_symmetry.space_group_name_H-M   'P 1'
#
loop_
_entity.id
_entity.type
_entity.pdbx_description
1 polymer ?
#
loop_
_entity_poly.entity_id
_entity_poly.type
_entity_poly.pdbx_seq_one_letter_code
_entity_poly.pdbx_strand_id
1 'polypeptide(L)' 'MFANTLIDEHGRCCGHVDVDAMGVADRWADLAVATLSLGWNYPGRGWDTMFFEAYGVEPDPPRLDYYRRLWQTEDFDAS' A
#
# COMPACT_ATOMS: atom_id res chain seq x y z
N MET A 1 -1.51 11.01 -1.44
CA MET A 1 -0.11 10.58 -1.57
C MET A 1 0.12 10.00 -2.96
N PHE A 2 1.28 10.25 -3.56
CA PHE A 2 1.64 9.71 -4.89
C PHE A 2 1.94 8.20 -4.78
N ALA A 3 1.69 7.47 -5.86
CA ALA A 3 1.99 6.04 -5.91
C ALA A 3 3.48 5.81 -6.17
N ASN A 4 4.12 4.96 -5.36
CA ASN A 4 5.52 4.59 -5.52
C ASN A 4 5.74 3.53 -6.61
N THR A 5 4.68 3.10 -7.28
CA THR A 5 4.72 2.08 -8.34
C THR A 5 4.47 2.74 -9.68
N LEU A 6 5.45 2.61 -10.58
CA LEU A 6 5.34 3.08 -11.95
C LEU A 6 4.64 2.01 -12.82
N ILE A 7 3.70 2.47 -13.63
CA ILE A 7 2.91 1.64 -14.55
C ILE A 7 3.19 2.10 -15.98
N ASP A 8 3.53 1.16 -16.88
CA ASP A 8 3.72 1.45 -18.30
C ASP A 8 2.40 1.67 -19.04
N GLU A 9 2.48 2.05 -20.31
CA GLU A 9 1.29 2.28 -21.17
C GLU A 9 0.41 1.03 -21.38
N HIS A 10 0.91 -0.16 -21.00
CA HIS A 10 0.22 -1.44 -21.08
C HIS A 10 -0.31 -1.94 -19.73
N GLY A 11 -0.22 -1.12 -18.67
CA GLY A 11 -0.71 -1.47 -17.34
C GLY A 11 0.22 -2.38 -16.54
N ARG A 12 1.49 -2.55 -16.95
CA ARG A 12 2.45 -3.41 -16.26
C ARG A 12 3.31 -2.58 -15.31
N CYS A 13 3.65 -3.16 -14.16
CA CYS A 13 4.62 -2.56 -13.24
C CYS A 13 6.00 -2.47 -13.92
N CYS A 14 6.54 -1.27 -14.05
CA CYS A 14 7.83 -0.99 -14.69
C CYS A 14 8.92 -0.52 -13.72
N GLY A 15 8.58 -0.29 -12.45
CA GLY A 15 9.55 0.03 -11.40
C GLY A 15 8.91 0.50 -10.10
N HIS A 16 9.72 0.54 -9.04
CA HIS A 16 9.37 1.15 -7.76
C HIS A 16 10.30 2.34 -7.50
N VAL A 17 9.74 3.43 -6.98
CA VAL A 17 10.46 4.66 -6.58
C VAL A 17 10.31 4.86 -5.07
N ASP A 18 11.07 5.79 -4.47
CA ASP A 18 11.06 6.05 -3.02
C ASP A 18 11.41 4.81 -2.17
N VAL A 19 12.61 4.26 -2.42
CA VAL A 19 13.12 3.03 -1.81
C VAL A 19 14.01 3.26 -0.58
N ASP A 20 13.96 4.43 0.05
CA ASP A 20 14.88 4.77 1.16
C ASP A 20 14.71 3.85 2.38
N ALA A 21 13.49 3.36 2.61
CA ALA A 21 13.12 2.41 3.65
C ALA A 21 13.12 0.94 3.18
N MET A 22 13.65 0.63 1.99
CA MET A 22 13.62 -0.73 1.45
C MET A 22 14.50 -1.69 2.28
N GLY A 23 13.88 -2.74 2.81
CA GLY A 23 14.54 -3.77 3.62
C GLY A 23 13.69 -5.03 3.77
N VAL A 24 14.24 -6.05 4.44
CA VAL A 24 13.43 -7.24 4.80
C VAL A 24 12.46 -6.83 5.90
N ALA A 25 11.18 -6.73 5.54
CA ALA A 25 10.10 -6.33 6.44
C ALA A 25 8.94 -7.33 6.37
N ASP A 26 8.00 -7.18 7.29
CA ASP A 26 6.70 -7.84 7.16
C ASP A 26 5.99 -7.29 5.91
N ARG A 27 5.47 -8.17 5.05
CA ARG A 27 4.70 -7.81 3.85
C ARG A 27 3.53 -6.86 4.14
N TRP A 28 2.99 -6.89 5.37
CA TRP A 28 1.89 -6.01 5.77
C TRP A 28 2.30 -4.54 5.86
N ALA A 29 3.61 -4.23 5.95
CA ALA A 29 4.11 -2.87 5.83
C ALA A 29 3.74 -2.24 4.48
N ASP A 30 3.89 -2.99 3.39
CA ASP A 30 3.55 -2.52 2.04
C ASP A 30 2.04 -2.62 1.75
N LEU A 31 1.41 -3.74 2.12
CA LEU A 31 0.00 -3.99 1.82
C LEU A 31 -0.93 -3.00 2.52
N ALA A 32 -0.63 -2.64 3.77
CA ALA A 32 -1.40 -1.65 4.52
C ALA A 32 -1.42 -0.29 3.83
N VAL A 33 -0.27 0.17 3.35
CA VAL A 33 -0.12 1.47 2.66
C VAL A 33 -0.78 1.45 1.29
N ALA A 34 -0.64 0.33 0.57
CA ALA A 34 -1.32 0.14 -0.72
C ALA A 34 -2.85 0.30 -0.57
N THR A 35 -3.44 -0.28 0.48
CA THR A 35 -4.89 -0.12 0.73
C THR A 35 -5.30 1.31 1.08
N LEU A 36 -4.48 2.07 1.83
CA LEU A 36 -4.74 3.49 2.10
C LEU A 36 -4.73 4.30 0.80
N SER A 37 -3.73 4.06 -0.05
CA SER A 37 -3.60 4.72 -1.35
C SER A 37 -4.77 4.41 -2.28
N LEU A 38 -5.23 3.15 -2.31
CA LEU A 38 -6.42 2.76 -3.07
C LEU A 38 -7.69 3.47 -2.54
N GLY A 39 -7.87 3.52 -1.22
CA GLY A 39 -9.00 4.20 -0.59
C GLY A 39 -9.06 5.71 -0.89
N TRP A 40 -7.91 6.37 -0.92
CA TRP A 40 -7.82 7.80 -1.25
C TRP A 40 -7.98 8.10 -2.74
N ASN A 41 -7.35 7.32 -3.61
CA ASN A 41 -7.36 7.59 -5.05
C ASN A 41 -8.63 7.08 -5.75
N TYR A 42 -9.30 6.06 -5.20
CA TYR A 42 -10.45 5.42 -5.83
C TYR A 42 -11.59 5.13 -4.81
N PRO A 43 -12.28 6.16 -4.30
CA PRO A 43 -13.32 5.95 -3.28
C PRO A 43 -14.52 5.13 -3.80
N GLY A 44 -15.09 4.28 -2.93
CA GLY A 44 -16.45 3.75 -3.08
C GLY A 44 -16.65 2.38 -3.74
N ARG A 45 -15.59 1.61 -4.03
CA ARG A 45 -15.73 0.30 -4.75
C ARG A 45 -15.25 -0.96 -4.01
N GLY A 46 -14.80 -0.85 -2.76
CA GLY A 46 -14.26 -2.01 -2.03
C GLY A 46 -12.99 -2.58 -2.67
N TRP A 47 -12.10 -1.71 -3.13
CA TRP A 47 -10.86 -2.09 -3.82
C TRP A 47 -9.95 -2.98 -2.97
N ASP A 48 -10.02 -2.87 -1.63
CA ASP A 48 -9.28 -3.72 -0.70
C ASP A 48 -9.53 -5.21 -0.98
N THR A 49 -10.79 -5.64 -1.15
CA THR A 49 -11.13 -7.04 -1.41
C THR A 49 -10.51 -7.53 -2.73
N MET A 50 -10.71 -6.77 -3.81
CA MET A 50 -10.15 -7.12 -5.12
C MET A 50 -8.61 -7.11 -5.11
N PHE A 51 -8.01 -6.20 -4.35
CA PHE A 51 -6.56 -6.10 -4.18
C PHE A 51 -5.99 -7.34 -3.47
N PHE A 52 -6.60 -7.78 -2.37
CA PHE A 52 -6.17 -8.96 -1.64
C PHE A 52 -6.37 -10.26 -2.45
N GLU A 53 -7.47 -10.37 -3.19
CA GLU A 53 -7.70 -11.48 -4.13
C GLU A 53 -6.63 -11.54 -5.21
N ALA A 54 -6.27 -10.40 -5.82
CA ALA A 54 -5.23 -10.32 -6.85
C ALA A 54 -3.83 -10.63 -6.30
N TYR A 55 -3.54 -10.19 -5.06
CA TYR A 55 -2.28 -10.49 -4.37
C TYR A 55 -2.20 -11.96 -3.90
N GLY A 56 -3.35 -12.60 -3.67
CA GLY A 56 -3.44 -14.00 -3.24
C GLY A 56 -3.20 -14.23 -1.75
N VAL A 57 -3.60 -13.27 -0.90
CA VAL A 57 -3.49 -13.38 0.56
C VAL A 57 -4.80 -13.04 1.25
N GLU A 58 -5.14 -13.78 2.31
CA GLU A 58 -6.26 -13.42 3.18
C GLU A 58 -5.89 -12.18 4.03
N PRO A 59 -6.77 -11.17 4.14
CA PRO A 59 -6.54 -9.99 4.96
C PRO A 59 -6.27 -10.36 6.43
N ASP A 60 -5.28 -9.72 7.07
CA ASP A 60 -5.01 -9.79 8.51
C ASP A 60 -5.38 -8.42 9.13
N PRO A 61 -6.62 -8.25 9.65
CA PRO A 61 -7.07 -6.95 10.14
C PRO A 61 -6.19 -6.38 11.26
N PRO A 62 -5.74 -7.15 12.28
CA PRO A 62 -4.81 -6.66 13.28
C PRO A 62 -3.51 -6.08 12.72
N ARG A 63 -2.88 -6.76 11.75
CA ARG A 63 -1.63 -6.26 11.14
C ARG A 63 -1.87 -5.07 10.24
N LEU A 64 -2.94 -5.09 9.43
CA LEU A 64 -3.32 -3.96 8.59
C LEU A 64 -3.53 -2.70 9.43
N ASP A 65 -4.27 -2.80 10.52
CA ASP A 65 -4.51 -1.69 11.44
C ASP A 65 -3.23 -1.17 12.08
N TYR A 66 -2.32 -2.05 12.48
CA TYR A 66 -1.04 -1.68 13.04
C TYR A 66 -0.19 -0.87 12.05
N TYR A 67 0.02 -1.39 10.84
CA TYR A 67 0.86 -0.75 9.83
C TYR A 67 0.23 0.53 9.25
N ARG A 68 -1.10 0.60 9.13
CA ARG A 68 -1.81 1.84 8.74
C ARG A 68 -1.57 2.96 9.76
N ARG A 69 -1.61 2.65 11.07
CA ARG A 69 -1.33 3.62 12.12
C ARG A 69 0.14 4.03 12.15
N LEU A 70 1.06 3.07 12.00
CA LEU A 70 2.49 3.34 11.93
C LEU A 70 2.81 4.33 10.79
N TRP A 71 2.25 4.07 9.60
CA TRP A 71 2.43 4.96 8.45
C TRP A 71 1.90 6.36 8.70
N GLN A 72 0.69 6.48 9.27
CA GLN A 72 0.12 7.79 9.60
C GLN A 72 0.98 8.55 10.60
N THR A 73 1.56 7.89 11.60
CA THR A 73 2.47 8.54 12.56
C THR A 73 3.77 9.02 11.91
N GLU A 74 4.33 8.26 10.97
CA GLU A 74 5.55 8.67 10.23
C GLU A 74 5.27 9.85 9.28
N ASP A 75 4.10 9.88 8.62
CA ASP A 75 3.67 10.97 7.73
C ASP A 75 3.51 12.30 8.51
N PHE A 76 3.07 12.24 9.78
CA PHE A 76 2.99 13.41 10.67
C PHE A 76 4.37 13.90 11.13
N ASP A 77 5.34 12.99 11.34
CA ASP A 77 6.70 13.35 11.78
C ASP A 77 7.58 13.84 10.61
N ALA A 78 7.20 13.52 9.37
CA ALA A 78 7.89 13.93 8.14
C ALA A 78 7.35 15.23 7.49
N SER A 79 6.35 15.87 8.11
CA SER A 79 5.65 17.07 7.61
C SER A 79 6.14 18.40 8.20
#